data_AF-A0A1C2D9B8-F1
#
_entry.id   AF-A0A1C2D9B8-F1
#
_cell.length_a   1.000
_cell.length_b   1.000
_cell.length_c   1.000
_cell.angle_alpha   90.00
_cell.angle_beta   90.00
_cell.angle_gamma   90.00
#
_symmetry.space_group_name_H-M   'P 1'
#
loop_
_entity.id
_entity.type
_entity.pdbx_description
1 polymer ?
#
loop_
_entity_poly.entity_id
_entity_poly.type
_entity_poly.pdbx_seq_one_letter_code
_entity_poly.pdbx_strand_id
1 'polypeptide(L)'
;MDSKEQQLTELLGLTARTLTHLTASMTSMSFELMRSEDEVTRSAGRRMIDRMATISAGLDEHWRLIGELTGIQVSQEQIETVHEVQMQRKVVTPIGGSAS
;
A
#
# COMPACT_ATOMS: atom_id res chain seq x y z
N MET A 1 -5.37 2.09 -33.83
CA MET A 1 -6.36 2.26 -32.77
C MET A 1 -7.29 3.37 -33.18
N ASP A 2 -8.58 3.18 -32.94
CA ASP A 2 -9.56 4.25 -33.07
C ASP A 2 -9.32 5.32 -32.00
N SER A 3 -9.65 6.59 -32.28
CA SER A 3 -9.49 7.72 -31.34
C SER A 3 -10.18 7.44 -30.00
N LYS A 4 -11.34 6.78 -30.07
CA LYS A 4 -12.11 6.37 -28.89
C LYS A 4 -11.40 5.30 -28.05
N GLU A 5 -10.72 4.34 -28.68
CA GLU A 5 -9.95 3.30 -27.97
C GLU A 5 -8.77 3.91 -27.21
N GLN A 6 -8.14 4.93 -27.78
CA GLN A 6 -7.05 5.66 -27.16
C GLN A 6 -7.52 6.47 -25.94
N GLN A 7 -8.65 7.16 -26.04
CA GLN A 7 -9.25 7.90 -24.91
C GLN A 7 -9.69 6.97 -23.77
N LEU A 8 -10.27 5.80 -24.09
CA LEU A 8 -10.65 4.81 -23.09
C LEU A 8 -9.43 4.23 -22.36
N THR A 9 -8.36 3.97 -23.11
CA THR A 9 -7.07 3.54 -22.57
C THR A 9 -6.50 4.55 -21.58
N GLU A 10 -6.50 5.83 -21.96
CA GLU A 10 -5.99 6.92 -21.11
C GLU A 10 -6.82 7.07 -19.83
N LEU A 11 -8.15 7.08 -19.96
CA LEU A 11 -9.06 7.17 -18.81
C LEU A 11 -8.87 6.00 -17.83
N LEU A 12 -8.68 4.78 -18.35
CA LEU A 12 -8.46 3.60 -17.54
C LEU A 12 -7.13 3.68 -16.77
N GLY A 13 -6.06 4.12 -17.43
CA GLY A 13 -4.77 4.38 -16.78
C GLY A 13 -4.84 5.48 -15.70
N LEU A 14 -5.54 6.58 -15.98
CA LEU A 14 -5.75 7.65 -14.98
C LEU A 14 -6.58 7.17 -13.78
N THR A 15 -7.59 6.34 -14.02
CA THR A 15 -8.43 5.76 -12.96
C THR A 15 -7.61 4.82 -12.08
N ALA A 16 -6.85 3.89 -12.67
CA ALA A 16 -5.99 2.97 -11.92
C ALA A 16 -4.94 3.73 -11.08
N ARG A 17 -4.34 4.80 -11.62
CA ARG A 17 -3.41 5.67 -10.89
C ARG A 17 -4.08 6.38 -9.72
N THR A 18 -5.25 6.97 -9.95
CA THR A 18 -6.02 7.66 -8.89
C THR A 18 -6.38 6.71 -7.76
N LEU A 19 -6.83 5.49 -8.09
CA LEU A 19 -7.12 4.47 -7.09
C LEU A 19 -5.87 4.05 -6.31
N THR A 20 -4.72 3.94 -6.98
CA THR A 20 -3.45 3.63 -6.31
C THR A 20 -3.07 4.71 -5.28
N HIS A 21 -3.21 5.99 -5.65
CA HIS A 21 -2.98 7.10 -4.71
C HIS A 21 -3.96 7.09 -3.54
N LEU A 22 -5.25 6.83 -3.79
CA LEU A 22 -6.24 6.73 -2.74
C LEU A 22 -5.92 5.58 -1.77
N THR A 23 -5.52 4.42 -2.28
CA THR A 23 -5.10 3.28 -1.44
C THR A 23 -3.91 3.64 -0.57
N ALA A 24 -2.90 4.33 -1.13
CA ALA A 24 -1.74 4.79 -0.36
C ALA A 24 -2.13 5.80 0.73
N SER A 25 -2.89 6.84 0.38
CA SER A 25 -3.34 7.86 1.35
C SER A 25 -4.20 7.26 2.47
N MET A 26 -5.12 6.34 2.13
CA MET A 26 -5.97 5.67 3.11
C MET A 26 -5.15 4.77 4.04
N THR A 27 -4.12 4.09 3.51
CA THR A 27 -3.20 3.27 4.30
C THR A 27 -2.40 4.13 5.28
N SER A 28 -1.84 5.25 4.83
CA SER A 28 -1.12 6.20 5.69
C SER A 28 -2.00 6.74 6.83
N MET A 29 -3.23 7.16 6.51
CA MET A 29 -4.18 7.62 7.53
C MET A 29 -4.55 6.50 8.51
N SER A 30 -4.61 5.26 8.04
CA SER A 30 -4.90 4.09 8.90
C SER A 30 -3.76 3.80 9.89
N PHE A 31 -2.51 4.03 9.49
CA PHE A 31 -1.38 3.99 10.42
C PHE A 31 -1.47 5.08 11.49
N GLU A 32 -1.98 6.26 11.16
CA GLU A 32 -2.24 7.30 12.16
C GLU A 32 -3.32 6.85 13.16
N LEU A 33 -4.41 6.24 12.68
CA LEU A 33 -5.47 5.71 13.55
C LEU A 33 -4.96 4.61 14.50
N MET A 34 -3.99 3.79 14.06
CA MET A 34 -3.37 2.76 14.91
C MET A 34 -2.62 3.33 16.12
N ARG A 35 -2.27 4.61 16.10
CA ARG A 35 -1.60 5.31 17.20
C ARG A 35 -2.58 5.88 18.22
N SER A 36 -3.89 5.77 17.98
CA SER A 36 -4.92 6.20 18.94
C SER A 36 -4.88 5.36 20.22
N GLU A 37 -5.17 5.99 21.36
CA GLU A 37 -5.36 5.32 22.65
C GLU A 37 -6.72 4.63 22.75
N ASP A 38 -7.69 5.04 21.93
CA ASP A 38 -8.99 4.37 21.83
C ASP A 38 -8.86 3.05 21.07
N GLU A 39 -9.20 1.94 21.74
CA GLU A 39 -9.06 0.58 21.20
C GLU A 39 -9.90 0.38 19.93
N VAL A 40 -11.11 0.96 19.88
CA VAL A 40 -12.01 0.84 18.72
C VAL A 40 -11.39 1.50 17.50
N THR A 41 -10.83 2.70 17.67
CA THR A 41 -10.15 3.47 16.62
C THR A 41 -8.90 2.75 16.13
N ARG A 42 -8.07 2.25 17.06
CA ARG A 42 -6.87 1.48 16.73
C ARG A 42 -7.20 0.21 15.94
N SER A 43 -8.22 -0.53 16.38
CA SER A 43 -8.72 -1.73 15.70
C SER A 43 -9.28 -1.41 14.31
N ALA A 44 -9.99 -0.29 14.17
CA ALA A 44 -10.48 0.18 12.88
C ALA A 44 -9.33 0.50 11.89
N GLY A 45 -8.27 1.18 12.37
CA GLY A 45 -7.07 1.45 11.57
C GLY A 45 -6.40 0.16 11.06
N ARG A 46 -6.23 -0.83 11.93
CA ARG A 46 -5.66 -2.14 11.53
C ARG A 46 -6.51 -2.85 10.46
N ARG A 47 -7.83 -2.92 10.66
CA ARG A 47 -8.73 -3.53 9.65
C ARG A 47 -8.71 -2.77 8.32
N MET A 48 -8.51 -1.45 8.35
CA MET A 48 -8.42 -0.66 7.12
C MET A 48 -7.14 -0.98 6.35
N ILE A 49 -6.00 -1.17 7.01
CA ILE A 49 -4.75 -1.62 6.37
C ILE A 49 -4.93 -2.98 5.69
N ASP A 50 -5.54 -3.95 6.38
CA ASP A 50 -5.77 -5.29 5.81
C ASP A 50 -6.65 -5.21 4.54
N ARG A 51 -7.65 -4.31 4.56
CA ARG A 51 -8.50 -4.04 3.39
C ARG A 51 -7.73 -3.36 2.26
N MET A 52 -6.88 -2.38 2.58
CA MET A 52 -6.07 -1.69 1.59
C MET A 52 -5.05 -2.62 0.93
N ALA A 53 -4.46 -3.57 1.67
CA ALA A 53 -3.58 -4.59 1.11
C ALA A 53 -4.30 -5.47 0.08
N THR A 54 -5.55 -5.86 0.38
CA THR A 54 -6.40 -6.63 -0.56
C THR A 54 -6.73 -5.80 -1.81
N ILE A 55 -7.07 -4.52 -1.63
CA ILE A 55 -7.36 -3.61 -2.75
C ILE A 55 -6.11 -3.37 -3.61
N SER A 56 -4.94 -3.20 -3.00
CA SER A 56 -3.67 -3.02 -3.71
C SER A 56 -3.37 -4.19 -4.64
N ALA A 57 -3.56 -5.44 -4.17
CA ALA A 57 -3.37 -6.62 -5.02
C ALA A 57 -4.32 -6.65 -6.23
N GLY A 58 -5.58 -6.20 -6.05
CA GLY A 58 -6.51 -6.05 -7.17
C GLY A 58 -6.12 -4.95 -8.16
N LEU A 59 -5.53 -3.85 -7.66
CA LEU A 59 -5.02 -2.77 -8.49
C LEU A 59 -3.77 -3.18 -9.28
N ASP A 60 -2.90 -4.00 -8.71
CA ASP A 60 -1.75 -4.57 -9.44
C ASP A 60 -2.21 -5.40 -10.64
N GLU A 61 -3.27 -6.20 -10.47
CA GLU A 61 -3.90 -6.94 -11.56
C GLU A 61 -4.56 -6.02 -12.60
N HIS A 62 -5.21 -4.94 -12.17
CA HIS A 62 -5.74 -3.93 -13.10
C HIS A 62 -4.61 -3.32 -13.95
N TRP A 63 -3.47 -3.00 -13.34
CA TRP A 63 -2.30 -2.48 -14.06
C TRP A 63 -1.75 -3.48 -15.08
N ARG A 64 -1.69 -4.76 -14.71
CA ARG A 64 -1.29 -5.84 -15.63
C ARG A 64 -2.21 -5.87 -16.86
N LEU A 65 -3.53 -5.89 -16.65
CA LEU A 65 -4.52 -5.95 -17.73
C LEU A 65 -4.50 -4.69 -18.60
N ILE A 66 -4.32 -3.51 -18.02
CA ILE A 66 -4.13 -2.26 -18.77
C ILE A 66 -2.88 -2.35 -19.64
N GLY A 67 -1.76 -2.85 -19.10
CA GLY A 67 -0.53 -3.02 -19.87
C GLY A 67 -0.72 -3.96 -21.07
N GLU A 68 -1.47 -5.05 -20.88
CA GLU A 68 -1.79 -6.02 -21.94
C GLU A 68 -2.70 -5.43 -23.02
N LEU A 69 -3.75 -4.70 -22.63
CA LEU A 69 -4.70 -4.11 -23.57
C LEU A 69 -4.11 -2.97 -24.39
N THR A 70 -3.12 -2.27 -23.84
CA THR A 70 -2.59 -1.03 -24.43
C THR A 70 -1.25 -1.24 -25.14
N GLY A 71 -0.56 -2.36 -24.87
CA GLY A 71 0.79 -2.62 -25.34
C GLY A 71 1.85 -1.71 -24.72
N ILE A 72 1.44 -0.80 -23.82
CA ILE A 72 2.32 0.09 -23.07
C ILE A 72 2.47 -0.54 -21.69
N GLN A 73 3.67 -1.01 -21.36
CA GLN A 73 4.02 -1.34 -19.98
C GLN A 73 3.93 -0.05 -19.17
N VAL A 74 2.78 0.21 -18.54
CA VAL A 74 2.65 1.32 -17.61
C VAL A 74 3.43 0.90 -16.36
N SER A 75 4.70 1.28 -16.32
CA SER A 75 5.47 1.15 -15.09
C SER A 75 4.70 1.91 -14.01
N GLN A 76 4.36 1.23 -12.92
CA GLN A 76 4.04 1.90 -11.67
C GLN A 76 5.23 2.82 -11.39
N GLU A 77 5.11 4.12 -11.68
CA GLU A 77 6.10 5.11 -11.27
C GLU A 77 6.31 4.89 -9.78
N GLN A 78 7.57 4.71 -9.37
CA GLN A 78 7.97 4.33 -8.01
C GLN A 78 7.17 5.12 -6.97
N ILE A 79 6.09 4.52 -6.50
CA ILE A 79 5.29 5.09 -5.43
C ILE A 79 6.10 4.78 -4.18
N GLU A 80 6.49 5.84 -3.48
CA GLU A 80 7.14 5.78 -2.18
C GLU A 80 6.25 4.97 -1.24
N THR A 81 6.49 3.66 -1.20
CA THR A 81 5.73 2.71 -0.41
C THR A 81 6.18 2.93 1.01
N VAL A 82 5.31 3.56 1.82
CA VAL A 82 5.57 3.77 3.24
C VAL A 82 5.59 2.38 3.91
N HIS A 83 6.79 1.81 4.03
CA HIS A 83 7.00 0.59 4.78
C HIS A 83 7.08 0.94 6.28
N GLU A 84 6.14 0.43 7.07
CA GLU A 84 6.27 0.45 8.53
C GLU A 84 7.39 -0.52 8.93
N VAL A 85 8.57 0.00 9.24
CA VAL A 85 9.69 -0.79 9.76
C VAL A 85 9.49 -1.00 11.25
N GLN A 86 9.07 -2.21 11.64
CA GLN A 86 9.02 -2.65 13.03
C GLN A 86 10.46 -2.81 13.56
N MET A 87 10.98 -1.77 14.23
CA MET A 87 12.30 -1.81 14.86
C MET A 87 12.23 -2.69 16.13
N GLN A 88 12.61 -3.96 16.03
CA GLN A 88 12.73 -4.83 17.19
C GLN A 88 13.88 -4.33 18.08
N ARG A 89 13.53 -3.75 19.23
CA ARG A 89 14.49 -3.39 20.27
C ARG A 89 15.13 -4.66 20.79
N LYS A 90 16.33 -4.98 20.30
CA LYS A 90 17.17 -6.06 20.85
C LYS A 90 17.50 -5.70 22.30
N VAL A 91 16.79 -6.31 23.25
CA VAL A 91 17.16 -6.27 24.67
C VAL A 91 18.42 -7.11 24.80
N VAL A 92 19.56 -6.42 24.96
CA VAL A 92 20.83 -7.07 25.31
C VAL A 92 20.76 -7.40 26.79
N THR A 93 20.47 -8.65 27.13
CA THR A 93 20.63 -9.17 28.49
C THR A 93 22.13 -9.18 28.81
N PRO A 94 22.58 -8.61 29.95
CA PRO A 94 23.98 -8.70 30.33
C PRO A 94 24.31 -10.16 30.65
N ILE A 95 25.29 -10.70 29.92
CA ILE A 95 25.80 -12.07 30.09
C ILE A 95 26.99 -11.98 31.05
N GLY A 96 26.90 -12.65 32.20
CA GLY A 96 28.03 -12.95 33.08
C GLY A 96 28.22 -11.96 34.25
N GLY A 97 28.40 -12.37 35.49
CA GLY A 97 28.62 -13.74 35.96
C GLY A 97 28.45 -13.89 37.47
N SER A 98 27.98 -15.07 37.84
CA SER A 98 28.17 -15.67 39.15
C SER A 98 29.44 -16.52 39.06
N ALA A 99 30.46 -16.19 39.86
CA ALA A 99 31.46 -17.16 40.33
C ALA A 99 32.38 -16.51 41.37
N SER A 100 32.09 -16.77 42.66
CA SER A 100 33.00 -17.11 43.76
C SER A 100 32.49 -16.54 45.08
#